data_AF-A0A496KXI7-F1
#
_entry.id   AF-A0A496KXI7-F1
#
_cell.length_a   1.000
_cell.length_b   1.000
_cell.length_c   1.000
_cell.angle_alpha   90.00
_cell.angle_beta   90.00
_cell.angle_gamma   90.00
#
_symmetry.space_group_name_H-M   'P 1'
#
loop_
_entity.id
_entity.type
_entity.pdbx_description
1 polymer ?
#
loop_
_entity_poly.entity_id
_entity_poly.type
_entity_poly.pdbx_seq_one_letter_code
_entity_poly.pdbx_strand_id
1 'polypeptide(L)'
;MNKGIKFILTIMAVSVFTCCSDKKQELLILCTNDSHSQVEAKDGKGGFAARADVVDSLRKVYPLNILLDAGDMMQGTPYFNIYHGRIEIAAYNRLGYDAVTLGNHEFDYGL
;
A
#
# COMPACT_ATOMS: atom_id res chain seq x y z
N MET A 1 -4.78 52.97 25.64
CA MET A 1 -4.52 52.38 24.31
C MET A 1 -5.74 52.58 23.43
N ASN A 2 -5.57 53.24 22.28
CA ASN A 2 -6.68 53.75 21.46
C ASN A 2 -7.50 52.61 20.84
N LYS A 3 -8.83 52.71 20.77
CA LYS A 3 -9.71 51.63 20.26
C LYS A 3 -9.35 51.22 18.83
N GLY A 4 -8.90 52.16 17.99
CA GLY A 4 -8.42 51.89 16.64
C GLY A 4 -7.12 51.09 16.57
N ILE A 5 -6.21 51.27 17.54
CA ILE A 5 -4.94 50.51 17.61
C ILE A 5 -5.22 49.05 17.98
N LYS A 6 -6.15 48.79 18.91
CA LYS A 6 -6.59 47.43 19.24
C LYS A 6 -7.25 46.75 18.03
N PHE A 7 -8.09 47.47 17.29
CA PHE A 7 -8.77 46.91 16.12
C PHE A 7 -7.80 46.51 15.00
N ILE A 8 -6.80 47.36 14.73
CA ILE A 8 -5.75 47.07 13.74
C ILE A 8 -4.88 45.88 14.17
N LEU A 9 -4.48 45.81 15.45
CA LEU A 9 -3.73 44.67 16.01
C LEU A 9 -4.53 43.36 15.94
N THR A 10 -5.85 43.40 16.14
CA THR A 10 -6.71 42.22 16.02
C THR A 10 -6.81 41.74 14.57
N ILE A 11 -6.97 42.65 13.60
CA ILE A 11 -7.01 42.30 12.17
C ILE A 11 -5.67 41.70 11.72
N MET A 12 -4.55 42.29 12.17
CA MET A 12 -3.21 41.80 11.84
C MET A 12 -2.91 40.43 12.46
N ALA A 13 -3.44 40.15 13.66
CA ALA A 13 -3.33 38.83 14.28
C ALA A 13 -4.15 37.78 13.52
N VAL A 14 -5.36 38.12 13.07
CA VAL A 14 -6.22 37.19 12.29
C VAL A 14 -5.61 36.88 10.92
N SER A 15 -5.02 37.87 10.23
CA SER A 15 -4.40 37.64 8.91
C SER A 15 -3.12 36.81 8.94
N VAL A 16 -2.41 36.74 10.07
CA VAL A 16 -1.25 35.86 10.26
C VAL A 16 -1.68 34.39 10.46
N PHE A 17 -2.88 34.13 11.00
CA PHE A 17 -3.41 32.77 11.15
C PHE A 17 -3.92 32.15 9.84
N THR A 18 -4.18 32.97 8.80
CA THR A 18 -4.65 32.50 7.47
C THR A 18 -3.49 32.18 6.52
N CYS A 19 -2.30 31.86 7.04
CA CYS A 19 -1.25 31.27 6.21
C CYS A 19 -1.73 29.90 5.72
N CYS A 20 -2.23 29.88 4.48
CA CYS A 20 -2.73 28.70 3.81
C CYS A 20 -1.58 27.68 3.74
N SER A 21 -1.63 26.66 4.58
CA SER A 21 -0.70 25.55 4.54
C SER A 21 -1.10 24.67 3.36
N ASP A 22 -0.48 24.92 2.20
CA ASP A 22 -0.58 24.05 1.03
C ASP A 22 0.20 22.74 1.33
N LYS A 23 -0.35 21.91 2.22
CA LYS A 23 0.26 20.63 2.58
C LYS A 23 0.14 19.71 1.37
N LYS A 24 1.21 19.61 0.59
CA LYS A 24 1.37 18.57 -0.43
C LYS A 24 1.28 17.23 0.27
N GLN A 25 0.28 16.43 -0.09
CA GLN A 25 0.11 15.08 0.40
C GLN A 25 0.63 14.12 -0.67
N GLU A 26 1.54 13.25 -0.28
CA GLU A 26 2.10 12.23 -1.15
C GLU A 26 1.39 10.90 -0.85
N LEU A 27 0.89 10.24 -1.90
CA LEU A 27 0.32 8.90 -1.83
C LEU A 27 1.31 7.94 -2.48
N LEU A 28 1.78 6.96 -1.72
CA LEU A 28 2.52 5.84 -2.28
C LEU A 28 1.55 4.78 -2.82
N ILE A 29 1.69 4.40 -4.08
CA ILE A 29 0.98 3.27 -4.66
C ILE A 29 2.00 2.13 -4.87
N LEU A 30 1.79 1.03 -4.15
CA LEU A 30 2.55 -0.20 -4.30
C LEU A 30 1.71 -1.18 -5.11
N CYS A 31 2.29 -1.75 -6.17
CA CYS A 31 1.61 -2.72 -7.01
C CYS A 31 2.44 -3.99 -7.18
N THR A 32 1.76 -5.13 -7.17
CA THR A 32 2.28 -6.40 -7.69
C THR A 32 1.33 -6.96 -8.74
N ASN A 33 1.81 -7.96 -9.47
CA ASN A 33 1.04 -8.76 -10.41
C ASN A 33 1.78 -10.08 -10.60
N ASP A 34 1.11 -11.07 -11.20
CA ASP A 34 1.72 -12.28 -11.74
C ASP A 34 2.65 -12.96 -10.70
N SER A 35 2.22 -12.95 -9.43
CA SER A 35 3.03 -13.54 -8.35
C SER A 35 3.21 -15.03 -8.57
N HIS A 36 2.29 -15.68 -9.28
CA HIS A 36 2.38 -17.05 -9.75
C HIS A 36 2.92 -18.02 -8.69
N SER A 37 2.35 -17.96 -7.48
CA SER A 37 2.71 -18.84 -6.37
C SER A 37 4.23 -18.83 -6.01
N GLN A 38 4.97 -17.76 -6.32
CA GLN A 38 6.37 -17.57 -5.90
C GLN A 38 6.43 -17.20 -4.41
N VAL A 39 6.09 -18.16 -3.56
CA VAL A 39 6.02 -18.02 -2.10
C VAL A 39 7.40 -17.70 -1.52
N GLU A 40 8.41 -18.44 -1.98
CA GLU A 40 9.79 -18.34 -1.51
C GLU A 40 10.65 -17.56 -2.51
N ALA A 41 11.81 -17.10 -2.03
CA ALA A 41 12.79 -16.44 -2.87
C ALA A 41 13.36 -17.43 -3.88
N LYS A 42 13.39 -17.05 -5.15
CA LYS A 42 14.04 -17.79 -6.23
C LYS A 42 15.38 -17.15 -6.53
N ASP A 43 16.46 -17.90 -6.42
CA ASP A 43 17.84 -17.42 -6.61
C ASP A 43 18.17 -16.16 -5.78
N GLY A 44 17.64 -16.13 -4.54
CA GLY A 44 17.82 -15.00 -3.61
C GLY A 44 16.99 -13.76 -3.95
N LYS A 45 16.00 -13.86 -4.83
CA LYS A 45 15.14 -12.74 -5.26
C LYS A 45 13.67 -13.04 -5.02
N GLY A 46 12.92 -12.02 -4.62
CA GLY A 46 11.47 -12.12 -4.46
C GLY A 46 11.04 -12.99 -3.27
N GLY A 47 9.87 -13.62 -3.39
CA GLY A 47 9.20 -14.29 -2.28
C GLY A 47 8.40 -13.32 -1.40
N PHE A 48 7.41 -13.85 -0.69
CA PHE A 48 6.54 -13.04 0.17
C PHE A 48 7.26 -12.44 1.37
N ALA A 49 8.29 -13.11 1.89
CA ALA A 49 9.10 -12.59 3.00
C ALA A 49 9.85 -11.30 2.61
N ALA A 50 10.61 -11.32 1.51
CA ALA A 50 11.32 -10.13 1.04
C ALA A 50 10.34 -9.01 0.63
N ARG A 51 9.18 -9.38 0.06
CA ARG A 51 8.11 -8.42 -0.24
C ARG A 51 7.60 -7.74 1.04
N ALA A 52 7.40 -8.49 2.11
CA ALA A 52 6.93 -7.95 3.38
C ALA A 52 7.92 -6.93 3.96
N ASP A 53 9.23 -7.25 3.92
CA ASP A 53 10.26 -6.32 4.39
C ASP A 53 10.25 -4.99 3.61
N VAL A 54 10.07 -5.05 2.29
CA VAL A 54 9.97 -3.85 1.44
C VAL A 54 8.71 -3.06 1.75
N VAL A 55 7.55 -3.72 1.79
CA VAL A 55 6.26 -3.09 2.10
C VAL A 55 6.30 -2.41 3.48
N ASP A 56 6.77 -3.10 4.51
CA ASP A 56 6.85 -2.58 5.87
C ASP A 56 7.84 -1.42 5.99
N SER A 57 8.95 -1.47 5.24
CA SER A 57 9.92 -0.37 5.20
C SER A 57 9.33 0.87 4.53
N LEU A 58 8.61 0.70 3.42
CA LEU A 58 8.00 1.81 2.70
C LEU A 58 6.82 2.43 3.46
N ARG A 59 6.02 1.62 4.17
CA ARG A 59 4.93 2.10 5.04
C ARG A 59 5.42 3.01 6.17
N LYS A 60 6.63 2.78 6.68
CA LYS A 60 7.26 3.66 7.69
C LYS A 60 7.65 5.02 7.12
N VAL A 61 7.96 5.09 5.82
CA VAL A 61 8.35 6.33 5.13
C VAL A 61 7.12 7.08 4.61
N TYR A 62 6.13 6.35 4.09
CA TYR A 62 4.93 6.91 3.44
C TYR A 62 3.67 6.52 4.24
N PRO A 63 3.22 7.36 5.19
CA PRO A 63 2.06 7.04 6.03
C PRO A 63 0.75 6.99 5.25
N LEU A 64 0.64 7.71 4.12
CA LEU A 64 -0.43 7.53 3.15
C LEU A 64 0.07 6.60 2.03
N ASN A 65 -0.36 5.34 2.06
CA ASN A 65 -0.01 4.33 1.08
C ASN A 65 -1.20 3.42 0.76
N ILE A 66 -1.15 2.78 -0.39
CA ILE A 66 -2.05 1.70 -0.80
C ILE A 66 -1.24 0.58 -1.44
N LEU A 67 -1.56 -0.68 -1.11
CA LEU A 67 -0.95 -1.89 -1.65
C LEU A 67 -1.98 -2.66 -2.50
N LEU A 68 -1.68 -2.80 -3.78
CA LEU A 68 -2.58 -3.35 -4.80
C LEU A 68 -1.95 -4.55 -5.50
N ASP A 69 -2.78 -5.47 -5.96
CA ASP A 69 -2.36 -6.55 -6.86
C ASP A 69 -3.25 -6.63 -8.12
N ALA A 70 -2.63 -6.89 -9.27
CA ALA A 70 -3.32 -6.96 -10.55
C ALA A 70 -3.75 -8.38 -10.98
N GLY A 71 -3.65 -9.38 -10.11
CA GLY A 71 -4.09 -10.75 -10.37
C GLY A 71 -2.97 -11.69 -10.77
N ASP A 72 -3.34 -12.94 -11.07
CA ASP A 72 -2.43 -14.07 -11.28
C ASP A 72 -1.48 -14.27 -10.08
N MET A 73 -2.07 -14.21 -8.89
CA MET A 73 -1.39 -14.59 -7.64
C MET A 73 -1.26 -16.11 -7.52
N MET A 74 -2.23 -16.83 -8.10
CA MET A 74 -2.33 -18.28 -8.13
C MET A 74 -1.49 -18.90 -9.26
N GLN A 75 -1.35 -20.23 -9.21
CA GLN A 75 -0.66 -21.08 -10.20
C GLN A 75 0.84 -20.80 -10.37
N GLY A 76 1.66 -21.83 -10.62
CA GLY A 76 3.05 -21.65 -11.09
C GLY A 76 4.14 -22.34 -10.26
N THR A 77 3.86 -22.72 -9.01
CA THR A 77 4.77 -23.57 -8.20
C THR A 77 4.00 -24.71 -7.53
N PRO A 78 4.70 -25.74 -6.99
CA PRO A 78 4.05 -26.81 -6.24
C PRO A 78 3.25 -26.34 -5.01
N TYR A 79 3.51 -25.13 -4.48
CA TYR A 79 2.71 -24.58 -3.39
C TYR A 79 1.23 -24.48 -3.77
N PHE A 80 0.92 -23.92 -4.94
CA PHE A 80 -0.46 -23.82 -5.41
C PHE A 80 -1.11 -25.20 -5.60
N ASN A 81 -0.39 -26.15 -6.18
CA ASN A 81 -0.91 -27.51 -6.43
C ASN A 81 -1.25 -28.27 -5.15
N ILE A 82 -0.52 -28.03 -4.06
CA ILE A 82 -0.68 -28.74 -2.79
C ILE A 82 -1.66 -28.02 -1.86
N TYR A 83 -1.61 -26.68 -1.83
CA TYR A 83 -2.34 -25.86 -0.86
C TYR A 83 -3.53 -25.11 -1.45
N HIS A 84 -3.74 -25.18 -2.77
CA HIS A 84 -4.88 -24.60 -3.48
C HIS A 84 -5.11 -23.12 -3.13
N GLY A 85 -4.06 -22.31 -3.19
CA GLY A 85 -4.14 -20.87 -2.97
C GLY A 85 -4.15 -20.41 -1.50
N ARG A 86 -4.23 -21.34 -0.53
CA ARG A 86 -4.32 -20.97 0.90
C ARG A 86 -3.08 -20.25 1.42
N ILE A 87 -1.90 -20.56 0.88
CA ILE A 87 -0.64 -19.94 1.30
C ILE A 87 -0.55 -18.51 0.76
N GLU A 88 -0.92 -18.32 -0.50
CA GLU A 88 -0.97 -17.04 -1.19
C GLU A 88 -1.95 -16.10 -0.49
N ILE A 89 -3.17 -16.57 -0.21
CA ILE A 89 -4.17 -15.77 0.52
C ILE A 89 -3.70 -15.42 1.93
N ALA A 90 -3.08 -16.37 2.65
CA ALA A 90 -2.54 -16.09 3.97
C ALA A 90 -1.41 -15.03 3.93
N ALA A 91 -0.53 -15.11 2.93
CA ALA A 91 0.51 -14.12 2.72
C ALA A 91 -0.07 -12.74 2.39
N TYR A 92 -1.02 -12.66 1.46
CA TYR A 92 -1.66 -11.39 1.07
C TYR A 92 -2.38 -10.74 2.25
N ASN A 93 -3.11 -11.52 3.06
CA ASN A 93 -3.72 -11.04 4.29
C ASN A 93 -2.69 -10.52 5.29
N ARG A 94 -1.55 -11.21 5.43
CA ARG A 94 -0.46 -10.81 6.33
C ARG A 94 0.26 -9.54 5.87
N LEU A 95 0.47 -9.41 4.57
CA LEU A 95 1.02 -8.24 3.88
C LEU A 95 0.05 -7.05 3.93
N GLY A 96 -1.25 -7.32 4.09
CA GLY A 96 -2.29 -6.30 4.14
C GLY A 96 -2.46 -5.61 2.79
N TYR A 97 -2.76 -6.39 1.75
CA TYR A 97 -3.22 -5.85 0.47
C TYR A 97 -4.58 -5.15 0.65
N ASP A 98 -4.72 -3.96 0.06
CA ASP A 98 -5.94 -3.17 0.13
C ASP A 98 -6.96 -3.57 -0.93
N ALA A 99 -6.49 -3.96 -2.12
CA ALA A 99 -7.31 -4.53 -3.17
C ALA A 99 -6.51 -5.45 -4.10
N VAL A 100 -7.20 -6.43 -4.67
CA VAL A 100 -6.66 -7.40 -5.63
C VAL A 100 -7.68 -7.58 -6.73
N THR A 101 -7.25 -7.57 -7.99
CA THR A 101 -8.09 -8.03 -9.11
C THR A 101 -7.87 -9.52 -9.36
N LEU A 102 -8.88 -10.21 -9.89
CA LEU A 102 -8.71 -11.59 -10.34
C LEU A 102 -8.09 -11.59 -11.75
N GLY A 103 -7.02 -12.34 -11.93
CA GLY A 103 -6.43 -12.70 -13.21
C GLY A 103 -7.05 -13.99 -13.74
N ASN A 104 -6.47 -14.55 -14.81
CA ASN A 104 -6.98 -15.78 -15.40
C ASN A 104 -6.66 -17.03 -14.58
N HIS A 105 -5.53 -17.06 -13.88
CA HIS A 105 -5.10 -18.24 -13.13
C HIS A 105 -5.84 -18.45 -11.81
N GLU A 106 -6.58 -17.45 -11.34
CA GLU A 106 -7.51 -17.62 -10.22
C GLU A 106 -8.66 -18.58 -10.54
N PHE A 107 -8.88 -18.93 -11.82
CA PHE A 107 -9.93 -19.83 -12.28
C PHE A 107 -9.41 -21.20 -12.78
N ASP A 108 -8.13 -21.51 -12.60
CA ASP A 108 -7.52 -22.76 -13.10
C ASP A 108 -8.16 -24.05 -12.52
N TYR A 109 -8.73 -23.96 -11.32
CA TYR A 109 -9.49 -25.06 -10.68
C TYR A 109 -11.00 -24.92 -10.82
N GLY A 110 -11.48 -23.99 -11.64
CA GLY A 110 -12.89 -23.62 -11.73
C GLY A 110 -13.31 -22.62 -10.64
N LEU A 111 -14.62 -22.44 -10.52
CA LEU A 111 -15.28 -21.61 -9.50
C LEU A 111 -15.65 -22.42 -8.26
#